data_AF-A0A835QER4-F1
#
_entry.id   AF-A0A835QER4-F1
#
_cell.length_a   1.000
_cell.length_b   1.000
_cell.length_c   1.000
_cell.angle_alpha   90.00
_cell.angle_beta   90.00
_cell.angle_gamma   90.00
#
_symmetry.space_group_name_H-M   'P 1'
#
loop_
_entity.id
_entity.type
_entity.pdbx_description
1 polymer ?
#
loop_
_entity_poly.entity_id
_entity_poly.type
_entity_poly.pdbx_seq_one_letter_code
_entity_poly.pdbx_strand_id
1 'polypeptide(L)'
;MQHHPLTEISASPGHLLLLKLWQREEGLIASRIGSKEAQLDAVKREAFQLCSLLFFFHGLFLTLLFVSSVGQSEDRRACRGWWVPGCLSLVTSLVVVSTVQLRIWRYWRIYGQLRRERGDGRALARCVQELRMKGASFELGKEPQASKRIKSSSVEVRWRPLRWCSRNAVAVCLLCFSGLVFPSCKFILCG
;
A
#
# COMPACT_ATOMS: atom_id res chain seq x y z
N MET A 1 9.45 19.90 50.47
CA MET A 1 8.36 19.03 49.97
C MET A 1 8.28 19.21 48.47
N GLN A 2 8.78 18.25 47.68
CA GLN A 2 8.67 18.30 46.22
C GLN A 2 7.22 18.03 45.82
N HIS A 3 6.51 19.07 45.38
CA HIS A 3 5.20 18.91 44.77
C HIS A 3 5.34 18.10 43.49
N HIS A 4 4.74 16.92 43.46
CA HIS A 4 4.71 16.08 42.29
C HIS A 4 3.87 16.78 41.21
N PRO A 5 4.31 16.89 39.94
CA PRO A 5 3.57 17.62 38.90
C PRO A 5 2.13 17.13 38.68
N LEU A 6 1.81 15.88 39.04
CA LEU A 6 0.46 15.34 39.00
C LEU A 6 -0.48 15.96 40.06
N THR A 7 0.04 16.40 41.22
CA THR A 7 -0.77 17.05 42.26
C THR A 7 -1.08 18.51 41.92
N GLU A 8 -0.20 19.20 41.19
CA GLU A 8 -0.51 20.52 40.60
C GLU A 8 -1.56 20.44 39.47
N ILE A 9 -1.49 19.41 38.62
CA ILE A 9 -2.50 19.19 37.57
C ILE A 9 -3.87 18.88 38.18
N SER A 10 -3.93 18.15 39.30
CA SER A 10 -5.19 17.90 40.01
C SER A 10 -5.78 19.13 40.69
N ALA A 11 -4.96 20.16 40.96
CA ALA A 11 -5.43 21.42 41.55
C ALA A 11 -6.09 22.35 40.52
N SER A 12 -5.82 22.16 39.23
CA SER A 12 -6.42 22.94 38.14
C SER A 12 -7.44 22.11 37.33
N PRO A 13 -8.76 22.38 37.44
CA PRO A 13 -9.78 21.60 36.75
C PRO A 13 -9.64 21.63 35.21
N GLY A 14 -9.06 22.71 34.65
CA GLY A 14 -8.82 22.84 33.21
C GLY A 14 -7.75 21.88 32.67
N HIS A 15 -6.64 21.71 33.39
CA HIS A 15 -5.54 20.83 32.96
C HIS A 15 -5.92 19.35 33.05
N LEU A 16 -6.69 18.98 34.06
CA LEU A 16 -7.21 17.60 34.21
C LEU A 16 -8.22 17.26 33.11
N LEU A 17 -9.07 18.22 32.72
CA LEU A 17 -10.02 18.04 31.62
C LEU A 17 -9.29 17.91 30.27
N LEU A 18 -8.29 18.76 30.01
CA LEU A 18 -7.47 18.69 28.80
C LEU A 18 -6.74 17.35 28.68
N LEU A 19 -6.16 16.86 29.78
CA LEU A 19 -5.49 15.56 29.81
C LEU A 19 -6.44 14.41 29.45
N LYS A 20 -7.66 14.41 30.00
CA LYS A 20 -8.69 13.41 29.67
C LYS A 20 -9.13 13.49 28.20
N LEU A 21 -9.30 14.70 27.67
CA LEU A 21 -9.64 14.89 26.26
C LEU A 21 -8.55 14.35 25.33
N TRP A 22 -7.28 14.67 25.59
CA TRP A 22 -6.16 14.18 24.79
C TRP A 22 -5.98 12.68 24.90
N GLN A 23 -6.15 12.09 26.09
CA GLN A 23 -6.08 10.64 26.25
C GLN A 23 -7.22 9.92 25.49
N ARG A 24 -8.40 10.53 25.41
CA ARG A 24 -9.50 10.04 24.56
C ARG A 24 -9.14 10.15 23.07
N GLU A 25 -8.59 11.28 22.64
CA GLU A 25 -8.17 11.50 21.25
C GLU A 25 -7.06 10.51 20.84
N GLU A 26 -6.08 10.23 21.72
CA GLU A 26 -5.06 9.20 21.51
C GLU A 26 -5.68 7.83 21.24
N GLY A 27 -6.67 7.42 22.03
CA GLY A 27 -7.39 6.15 21.83
C GLY A 27 -8.13 6.10 20.48
N LEU A 28 -8.77 7.20 20.08
CA LEU A 28 -9.46 7.31 18.80
C LEU A 28 -8.48 7.28 17.61
N ILE A 29 -7.32 7.91 17.74
CA ILE A 29 -6.26 7.87 16.72
C ILE A 29 -5.69 6.46 16.63
N ALA A 30 -5.40 5.80 17.75
CA ALA A 30 -4.90 4.43 17.77
C ALA A 30 -5.86 3.44 17.09
N SER A 31 -7.17 3.56 17.38
CA SER A 31 -8.20 2.74 16.73
C SER A 31 -8.27 2.98 15.21
N ARG A 32 -8.23 4.25 14.77
CA ARG A 32 -8.19 4.61 13.34
C ARG A 32 -6.95 4.07 12.63
N ILE A 33 -5.79 4.14 13.28
CA ILE A 33 -4.52 3.58 12.79
C ILE A 33 -4.66 2.07 12.62
N GLY A 34 -5.15 1.36 13.63
CA GLY A 34 -5.33 -0.10 13.58
C GLY A 34 -6.28 -0.55 12.46
N SER A 35 -7.40 0.17 12.27
CA SER A 35 -8.34 -0.11 11.17
C SER A 35 -7.68 0.05 9.79
N LYS A 36 -6.87 1.09 9.61
CA LYS A 36 -6.14 1.33 8.35
C LYS A 36 -5.03 0.32 8.11
N GLU A 37 -4.34 -0.12 9.15
CA GLU A 37 -3.34 -1.19 9.06
C GLU A 37 -3.99 -2.50 8.59
N ALA A 38 -5.11 -2.88 9.20
CA ALA A 38 -5.88 -4.04 8.77
C ALA A 38 -6.35 -3.93 7.30
N GLN A 39 -6.79 -2.75 6.87
CA GLN A 39 -7.13 -2.50 5.46
C GLN A 39 -5.94 -2.65 4.52
N LEU A 40 -4.75 -2.17 4.90
CA LEU A 40 -3.53 -2.31 4.09
C LEU A 40 -3.12 -3.78 3.97
N ASP A 41 -3.21 -4.54 5.07
CA ASP A 41 -2.90 -5.97 5.09
C ASP A 41 -3.88 -6.77 4.21
N ALA A 42 -5.17 -6.42 4.25
CA ALA A 42 -6.18 -7.01 3.36
C ALA A 42 -5.85 -6.75 1.88
N VAL A 43 -5.55 -5.50 1.51
CA VAL A 43 -5.18 -5.14 0.13
C VAL A 43 -3.90 -5.86 -0.31
N LYS A 44 -2.92 -6.03 0.59
CA LYS A 44 -1.69 -6.78 0.31
C LYS A 44 -1.99 -8.26 0.02
N ARG A 45 -2.84 -8.88 0.83
CA ARG A 45 -3.27 -10.28 0.64
C ARG A 45 -4.03 -10.46 -0.67
N GLU A 46 -4.99 -9.58 -0.96
CA GLU A 46 -5.74 -9.58 -2.22
C GLU A 46 -4.81 -9.45 -3.44
N ALA A 47 -3.85 -8.52 -3.39
CA ALA A 47 -2.88 -8.33 -4.47
C ALA A 47 -2.00 -9.58 -4.66
N PHE A 48 -1.52 -10.19 -3.58
CA PHE A 48 -0.73 -11.42 -3.65
C PHE A 48 -1.55 -12.58 -4.27
N GLN A 49 -2.82 -12.72 -3.87
CA GLN A 49 -3.72 -13.72 -4.42
C GLN A 49 -3.95 -13.51 -5.92
N LEU A 50 -4.19 -12.28 -6.38
CA LEU A 50 -4.33 -11.97 -7.81
C LEU A 50 -3.05 -12.28 -8.59
N CYS A 51 -1.87 -11.95 -8.05
CA CYS A 51 -0.60 -12.30 -8.66
C CYS A 51 -0.44 -13.82 -8.78
N SER A 52 -0.71 -14.56 -7.70
CA SER A 52 -0.63 -16.03 -7.69
C SER A 52 -1.58 -16.65 -8.72
N LEU A 53 -2.82 -16.15 -8.81
CA LEU A 53 -3.79 -16.60 -9.81
C LEU A 53 -3.32 -16.32 -11.24
N LEU A 54 -2.65 -15.19 -11.50
CA LEU A 54 -2.08 -14.89 -12.82
C LEU A 54 -0.99 -15.88 -13.20
N PHE A 55 -0.07 -16.18 -12.27
CA PHE A 55 1.00 -17.16 -12.51
C PHE A 55 0.42 -18.56 -12.76
N PHE A 56 -0.57 -18.96 -11.96
CA PHE A 56 -1.27 -20.24 -12.15
C PHE A 56 -1.99 -20.31 -13.50
N PHE A 57 -2.70 -19.25 -13.88
CA PHE A 57 -3.35 -19.13 -15.18
C PHE A 57 -2.36 -19.30 -16.33
N HIS A 58 -1.23 -18.58 -16.30
CA HIS A 58 -0.21 -18.70 -17.34
C HIS A 58 0.47 -20.06 -17.36
N GLY A 59 0.71 -20.68 -16.19
CA GLY A 59 1.23 -22.04 -16.08
C GLY A 59 0.31 -23.04 -16.76
N LEU A 60 -0.98 -23.05 -16.39
CA LEU A 60 -1.99 -23.91 -17.01
C LEU A 60 -2.13 -23.65 -18.51
N PHE A 61 -2.18 -22.38 -18.91
CA PHE A 61 -2.32 -21.97 -20.29
C PHE A 61 -1.16 -22.49 -21.16
N LEU A 62 0.09 -22.35 -20.68
CA LEU A 62 1.27 -22.87 -21.38
C LEU A 62 1.30 -24.40 -21.41
N THR A 63 0.94 -25.07 -20.30
CA THR A 63 0.85 -26.54 -20.27
C THR A 63 -0.19 -27.06 -21.26
N LEU A 64 -1.38 -26.46 -21.31
CA LEU A 64 -2.43 -26.84 -22.25
C LEU A 64 -2.01 -26.58 -23.71
N LEU A 65 -1.35 -25.45 -23.97
CA LEU A 65 -0.78 -25.14 -25.28
C LEU A 65 0.24 -26.19 -25.73
N PHE A 66 1.16 -26.56 -24.83
CA PHE A 66 2.19 -27.55 -25.11
C PHE A 66 1.62 -28.96 -25.34
N VAL A 67 0.69 -29.40 -24.50
CA VAL A 67 0.01 -30.69 -24.68
C VAL A 67 -0.75 -30.72 -26.03
N SER A 68 -1.39 -29.60 -26.39
CA SER A 68 -2.11 -29.48 -27.65
C SER A 68 -1.18 -29.45 -28.87
N SER A 69 0.03 -28.89 -28.75
CA SER A 69 1.00 -28.85 -29.85
C SER A 69 1.66 -30.20 -30.09
N VAL A 70 2.01 -30.95 -29.02
CA VAL A 70 2.58 -32.31 -29.13
C VAL A 70 1.60 -33.29 -29.79
N GLY A 71 0.29 -33.12 -29.58
CA GLY A 71 -0.74 -33.97 -30.19
C GLY A 71 -1.04 -33.68 -31.66
N GLN A 72 -0.50 -32.61 -32.24
CA GLN A 72 -0.76 -32.17 -33.62
C GLN A 72 0.52 -32.25 -34.47
N SER A 73 0.95 -33.45 -34.83
CA SER A 73 2.22 -33.70 -35.53
C SER A 73 2.28 -33.26 -37.00
N GLU A 74 1.18 -32.85 -37.65
CA GLU A 74 1.14 -32.66 -39.12
C GLU A 74 0.44 -31.36 -39.61
N ASP A 75 -0.17 -30.55 -38.73
CA ASP A 75 -1.10 -29.49 -39.18
C ASP A 75 -0.50 -28.07 -39.12
N ARG A 76 -0.01 -27.57 -40.27
CA ARG A 76 0.38 -26.15 -40.52
C ARG A 76 -0.70 -25.12 -40.14
N ARG A 77 -1.93 -25.56 -39.83
CA ARG A 77 -3.07 -24.74 -39.37
C ARG A 77 -2.86 -24.13 -37.98
N ALA A 78 -2.17 -24.82 -37.07
CA ALA A 78 -1.90 -24.32 -35.72
C ALA A 78 -1.09 -23.01 -35.74
N CYS A 79 -0.10 -22.91 -36.64
CA CYS A 79 0.68 -21.68 -36.86
C CYS A 79 -0.10 -20.51 -37.44
N ARG A 80 -1.27 -20.73 -38.05
CA ARG A 80 -2.07 -19.65 -38.62
C ARG A 80 -3.05 -19.06 -37.59
N GLY A 81 -3.37 -19.82 -36.56
CA GLY A 81 -4.29 -19.46 -35.47
C GLY A 81 -3.63 -19.07 -34.14
N TRP A 82 -2.29 -19.08 -34.03
CA TRP A 82 -1.54 -18.84 -32.78
C TRP A 82 -1.87 -17.52 -32.06
N TRP A 83 -2.33 -16.51 -32.80
CA TRP A 83 -2.67 -15.21 -32.27
C TRP A 83 -3.95 -15.26 -31.42
N VAL A 84 -4.87 -16.21 -31.67
CA VAL A 84 -6.12 -16.35 -30.90
C VAL A 84 -5.85 -16.67 -29.41
N PRO A 85 -5.12 -17.76 -29.06
CA PRO A 85 -4.76 -18.02 -27.67
C PRO A 85 -3.84 -16.94 -27.09
N GLY A 86 -2.95 -16.36 -27.90
CA GLY A 86 -2.08 -15.25 -27.47
C GLY A 86 -2.87 -14.00 -27.06
N CYS A 87 -3.82 -13.54 -27.89
CA CYS A 87 -4.68 -12.40 -27.61
C CYS A 87 -5.59 -12.66 -26.40
N LEU A 88 -6.17 -13.85 -26.28
CA LEU A 88 -7.01 -14.21 -25.13
C LEU A 88 -6.23 -14.17 -23.81
N SER A 89 -5.01 -14.71 -23.82
CA SER A 89 -4.10 -14.65 -22.68
C SER A 89 -3.74 -13.21 -22.33
N LEU A 90 -3.40 -12.39 -23.32
CA LEU A 90 -3.03 -10.98 -23.14
C LEU A 90 -4.18 -10.12 -22.58
N VAL A 91 -5.41 -10.34 -23.04
CA VAL A 91 -6.60 -9.66 -22.51
C VAL A 91 -6.83 -10.04 -21.04
N THR A 92 -6.75 -11.32 -20.71
CA THR A 92 -6.88 -11.81 -19.33
C THR A 92 -5.82 -11.19 -18.42
N SER A 93 -4.56 -11.19 -18.86
CA SER A 93 -3.47 -10.56 -18.14
C SER A 93 -3.68 -9.07 -17.94
N LEU A 94 -4.14 -8.34 -18.98
CA LEU A 94 -4.37 -6.91 -18.89
C LEU A 94 -5.44 -6.56 -17.84
N VAL A 95 -6.53 -7.36 -17.76
CA VAL A 95 -7.58 -7.20 -16.74
C VAL A 95 -7.02 -7.42 -15.34
N VAL A 96 -6.23 -8.47 -15.13
CA VAL A 96 -5.64 -8.76 -13.81
C VAL A 96 -4.63 -7.69 -13.42
N VAL A 97 -3.73 -7.30 -14.33
CA VAL A 97 -2.75 -6.23 -14.12
C VAL A 97 -3.45 -4.91 -13.77
N SER A 98 -4.50 -4.53 -14.51
CA SER A 98 -5.27 -3.31 -14.24
C SER A 98 -5.91 -3.35 -12.85
N THR A 99 -6.43 -4.50 -12.46
CA THR A 99 -7.02 -4.72 -11.13
C THR A 99 -5.97 -4.57 -10.03
N VAL A 100 -4.80 -5.20 -10.18
CA VAL A 100 -3.67 -5.07 -9.25
C VAL A 100 -3.21 -3.61 -9.17
N GLN A 101 -3.15 -2.90 -10.30
CA GLN A 101 -2.74 -1.50 -10.36
C GLN A 101 -3.71 -0.58 -9.58
N LEU A 102 -5.02 -0.80 -9.69
CA LEU A 102 -6.02 -0.09 -8.90
C LEU A 102 -5.86 -0.35 -7.39
N ARG A 103 -5.53 -1.59 -7.00
CA ARG A 103 -5.27 -1.98 -5.60
C ARG A 103 -4.01 -1.31 -5.07
N ILE A 104 -2.92 -1.30 -5.85
CA ILE A 104 -1.67 -0.59 -5.51
C ILE A 104 -1.93 0.91 -5.32
N TRP A 105 -2.70 1.53 -6.22
CA TRP A 105 -3.05 2.95 -6.09
C TRP A 105 -3.84 3.23 -4.81
N ARG A 106 -4.85 2.40 -4.48
CA ARG A 106 -5.60 2.48 -3.22
C ARG A 106 -4.69 2.27 -2.00
N TYR A 107 -3.78 1.29 -2.05
CA TYR A 107 -2.80 1.02 -1.01
C TYR A 107 -1.97 2.27 -0.71
N TRP A 108 -1.40 2.92 -1.73
CA TRP A 108 -0.60 4.13 -1.54
C TRP A 108 -1.41 5.31 -1.02
N ARG A 109 -2.68 5.43 -1.40
CA ARG A 109 -3.59 6.45 -0.89
C ARG A 109 -3.82 6.27 0.61
N ILE A 110 -4.17 5.07 1.05
CA ILE A 110 -4.41 4.73 2.47
C ILE A 110 -3.11 4.84 3.26
N TYR A 111 -1.99 4.33 2.74
CA TYR A 111 -0.67 4.43 3.36
C TYR A 111 -0.25 5.88 3.58
N GLY A 112 -0.54 6.76 2.61
CA GLY A 112 -0.32 8.20 2.74
C GLY A 112 -1.14 8.84 3.86
N GLN A 113 -2.39 8.44 4.03
CA GLN A 113 -3.24 8.90 5.15
C GLN A 113 -2.74 8.36 6.49
N LEU A 114 -2.44 7.06 6.57
CA LEU A 114 -1.91 6.40 7.76
C LEU A 114 -0.60 7.06 8.23
N ARG A 115 0.29 7.40 7.29
CA ARG A 115 1.55 8.08 7.60
C ARG A 115 1.34 9.47 8.19
N ARG A 116 0.31 10.20 7.76
CA ARG A 116 -0.06 11.51 8.34
C ARG A 116 -0.62 11.34 9.75
N GLU A 117 -1.59 10.44 9.91
CA GLU A 117 -2.21 10.18 11.23
C GLU A 117 -1.21 9.67 12.27
N ARG A 118 -0.26 8.80 11.90
CA ARG A 118 0.86 8.42 12.79
C ARG A 118 1.78 9.60 13.12
N GLY A 119 1.86 10.60 12.26
CA GLY A 119 2.59 11.84 12.52
C GLY A 119 1.87 12.69 13.56
N ASP A 120 0.57 12.88 13.37
CA ASP A 120 -0.30 13.66 14.26
C ASP A 120 -0.43 12.99 15.63
N GLY A 121 -0.61 11.67 15.68
CA GLY A 121 -0.63 10.89 16.93
C GLY A 121 0.68 10.98 17.72
N ARG A 122 1.84 11.00 17.04
CA ARG A 122 3.14 11.22 17.71
C ARG A 122 3.33 12.66 18.19
N ALA A 123 2.74 13.64 17.53
CA ALA A 123 2.73 15.02 18.01
C ALA A 123 1.87 15.15 19.27
N LEU A 124 0.66 14.56 19.26
CA LEU A 124 -0.24 14.53 20.40
C LEU A 124 0.40 13.84 21.61
N ALA A 125 1.01 12.67 21.44
CA ALA A 125 1.68 11.95 22.52
C ALA A 125 2.81 12.76 23.17
N ARG A 126 3.56 13.54 22.37
CA ARG A 126 4.58 14.47 22.90
C ARG A 126 3.96 15.62 23.68
N CYS A 127 2.85 16.20 23.21
CA CYS A 127 2.13 17.23 23.94
C CYS A 127 1.56 16.72 25.26
N VAL A 128 1.04 15.49 25.29
CA VAL A 128 0.59 14.82 26.52
C VAL A 128 1.75 14.63 27.50
N GLN A 129 2.92 14.20 27.01
CA GLN A 129 4.12 14.08 27.86
C GLN A 129 4.61 15.44 28.37
N GLU A 130 4.63 16.48 27.53
CA GLU A 130 4.99 17.83 27.95
C GLU A 130 4.03 18.37 29.01
N LEU A 131 2.71 18.16 28.86
CA LEU A 131 1.71 18.53 29.86
C LEU A 131 1.95 17.81 31.19
N ARG A 132 2.25 16.51 31.15
CA ARG A 132 2.57 15.70 32.35
C ARG A 132 3.85 16.17 33.05
N MET A 133 4.83 16.67 32.30
CA MET A 133 6.10 17.16 32.85
C MET A 133 6.03 18.61 33.36
N LYS A 134 5.24 19.48 32.71
CA LYS A 134 5.16 20.92 33.00
C LYS A 134 4.06 21.31 33.98
N GLY A 135 3.03 20.48 34.14
CA GLY A 135 1.94 20.72 35.10
C GLY A 135 1.25 22.07 34.87
N ALA A 136 1.18 22.90 35.92
CA ALA A 136 0.51 24.20 35.89
C ALA A 136 1.21 25.27 35.03
N SER A 137 2.47 25.05 34.63
CA SER A 137 3.20 25.96 33.72
C SER A 137 2.91 25.72 32.24
N PHE A 138 2.00 24.79 31.93
CA PHE A 138 1.63 24.49 30.55
C PHE A 138 0.63 25.53 30.03
N GLU A 139 0.99 26.23 28.96
CA GLU A 139 0.07 27.16 28.30
C GLU A 139 -1.08 26.41 27.62
N LEU A 140 -2.28 26.57 28.18
CA LEU A 140 -3.54 25.96 27.69
C LEU A 140 -3.86 26.29 26.22
N GLY A 141 -3.28 27.35 25.66
CA GLY A 141 -3.46 27.77 24.25
C GLY A 141 -2.56 27.06 23.24
N LYS A 142 -1.60 26.23 23.69
CA LYS A 142 -0.67 25.56 22.80
C LYS A 142 -1.31 24.33 22.16
N GLU A 143 -1.97 24.50 21.03
CA GLU A 143 -2.48 23.38 20.24
C GLU A 143 -1.34 22.42 19.85
N PRO A 144 -1.62 21.11 19.78
CA PRO A 144 -0.67 20.14 19.27
C PRO A 144 -0.29 20.53 17.85
N GLN A 145 0.91 21.08 17.68
CA GLN A 145 1.41 21.49 16.38
C GLN A 145 1.56 20.24 15.52
N ALA A 146 0.52 19.96 14.71
CA ALA A 146 0.58 18.99 13.64
C ALA A 146 1.81 19.34 12.81
N SER A 147 2.71 18.36 12.64
CA SER A 147 4.02 18.55 12.05
C SER A 147 3.89 19.29 10.72
N LYS A 148 4.11 20.61 10.73
CA LYS A 148 4.08 21.43 9.53
C LYS A 148 5.15 20.88 8.62
N ARG A 149 4.70 20.32 7.49
CA ARG A 149 5.51 19.67 6.47
C ARG A 149 6.71 20.56 6.11
N ILE A 150 7.90 20.20 6.60
CA ILE A 150 9.14 20.82 6.15
C ILE A 150 9.27 20.48 4.67
N LYS A 151 9.03 21.48 3.81
CA LYS A 151 9.16 21.37 2.35
C LYS A 151 10.65 21.24 2.01
N SER A 152 11.16 20.02 1.93
CA SER A 152 12.50 19.77 1.38
C SER A 152 12.37 19.68 -0.15
N SER A 153 12.71 20.77 -0.84
CA SER A 153 12.22 21.05 -2.20
C SER A 153 13.11 20.54 -3.35
N SER A 154 14.37 20.18 -3.14
CA SER A 154 15.28 19.87 -4.28
C SER A 154 15.49 18.37 -4.51
N VAL A 155 15.83 17.61 -3.46
CA VAL A 155 16.08 16.16 -3.59
C VAL A 155 14.80 15.40 -3.92
N GLU A 156 13.63 15.87 -3.48
CA GLU A 156 12.38 15.12 -3.65
C GLU A 156 11.92 15.03 -5.12
N VAL A 157 12.38 15.92 -6.01
CA VAL A 157 12.00 15.93 -7.44
C VAL A 157 12.75 14.84 -8.22
N ARG A 158 14.06 14.68 -8.00
CA ARG A 158 14.89 13.68 -8.73
C ARG A 158 14.49 12.23 -8.46
N TRP A 159 14.00 11.93 -7.25
CA TRP A 159 13.57 10.59 -6.85
C TRP A 159 12.09 10.31 -7.12
N ARG A 160 11.33 11.23 -7.75
CA ARG A 160 9.93 10.97 -8.13
C ARG A 160 9.77 9.79 -9.08
N PRO A 161 10.51 9.71 -10.21
CA PRO A 161 10.35 8.60 -11.15
C PRO A 161 10.77 7.26 -10.53
N LEU A 162 11.87 7.22 -9.77
CA LEU A 162 12.29 5.98 -9.12
C LEU A 162 11.29 5.54 -8.04
N ARG A 163 10.73 6.48 -7.27
CA ARG A 163 9.65 6.16 -6.32
C ARG A 163 8.39 5.72 -7.03
N TRP A 164 8.05 6.30 -8.18
CA TRP A 164 6.90 5.85 -8.96
C TRP A 164 7.14 4.43 -9.50
N CYS A 165 8.33 4.15 -10.00
CA CYS A 165 8.70 2.81 -10.48
C CYS A 165 8.66 1.79 -9.34
N SER A 166 9.27 2.07 -8.19
CA SER A 166 9.24 1.17 -7.03
C SER A 166 7.83 0.95 -6.48
N ARG A 167 6.97 1.97 -6.54
CA ARG A 167 5.54 1.86 -6.18
C ARG A 167 4.76 0.95 -7.11
N ASN A 168 5.13 0.90 -8.39
CA ASN A 168 4.45 0.13 -9.43
C ASN A 168 5.25 -1.10 -9.89
N ALA A 169 6.34 -1.45 -9.19
CA ALA A 169 7.27 -2.50 -9.62
C ALA A 169 6.54 -3.82 -9.85
N VAL A 170 5.59 -4.17 -8.98
CA VAL A 170 4.76 -5.38 -9.12
C VAL A 170 3.98 -5.36 -10.44
N ALA A 171 3.29 -4.27 -10.77
CA ALA A 171 2.53 -4.17 -12.01
C ALA A 171 3.43 -4.22 -13.25
N VAL A 172 4.60 -3.57 -13.20
CA VAL A 172 5.61 -3.63 -14.26
C VAL A 172 6.10 -5.07 -14.47
N CYS A 173 6.44 -5.79 -13.39
CA CYS A 173 6.86 -7.19 -13.46
C CYS A 173 5.76 -8.09 -14.08
N LEU A 174 4.50 -7.90 -13.71
CA LEU A 174 3.38 -8.68 -14.26
C LEU A 174 3.17 -8.38 -15.76
N LEU A 175 3.32 -7.13 -16.18
CA LEU A 175 3.27 -6.74 -17.60
C LEU A 175 4.42 -7.37 -18.39
N CYS A 176 5.65 -7.31 -17.87
CA CYS A 176 6.81 -7.95 -18.49
C CYS A 176 6.60 -9.46 -18.62
N PHE A 177 6.14 -10.12 -17.56
CA PHE A 177 5.86 -11.56 -17.59
C PHE A 177 4.79 -11.90 -18.64
N SER A 178 3.68 -11.17 -18.67
CA SER A 178 2.61 -11.38 -19.65
C SER A 178 3.10 -11.12 -21.09
N GLY A 179 3.96 -10.12 -21.27
CA GLY A 179 4.60 -9.80 -22.55
C GLY A 179 5.57 -10.88 -23.03
N LEU A 180 6.17 -11.65 -22.13
CA LEU A 180 7.02 -12.81 -22.47
C LEU A 180 6.20 -14.05 -22.84
N VAL A 181 5.02 -14.24 -22.22
CA VAL A 181 4.14 -15.37 -22.55
C VAL A 181 3.62 -15.28 -23.99
N PHE A 182 3.39 -14.08 -24.51
CA PHE A 182 2.90 -13.87 -25.88
C PHE A 182 3.81 -14.46 -26.99
N PRO A 183 5.11 -14.13 -27.07
CA PRO A 183 6.03 -14.77 -28.03
C PRO A 183 6.25 -16.25 -27.73
N SER A 184 6.16 -16.70 -26.47
CA SER A 184 6.22 -18.13 -26.14
C SER A 184 5.10 -18.93 -26.79
N CYS A 185 3.89 -18.36 -26.94
CA CYS A 185 2.79 -19.01 -27.67
C CYS A 185 3.18 -19.32 -29.11
N LYS A 186 3.82 -18.35 -29.78
CA LYS A 186 4.31 -18.53 -31.16
C LYS A 186 5.40 -19.59 -31.22
N PHE A 187 6.35 -19.57 -30.28
CA PHE A 187 7.45 -20.52 -30.26
C PHE A 187 6.97 -21.96 -30.02
N ILE A 188 6.01 -22.18 -29.11
CA ILE A 188 5.49 -23.52 -28.79
C ILE A 188 4.62 -24.09 -29.93
N LEU A 189 3.89 -23.24 -30.66
CA LEU A 189 2.99 -23.67 -31.75
C LEU A 189 3.68 -23.76 -33.12
N CYS A 190 4.82 -23.09 -33.31
CA CYS A 190 5.51 -22.98 -34.61
C CYS A 190 6.99 -23.39 -34.61
N GLY A 191 7.54 -23.76 -33.45
CA GLY A 191 8.88 -24.34 -33.32
C GLY A 191 8.79 -25.85 -33.29
#